data_AF-A0AAV3U932-F1
#
_entry.id   AF-A0AAV3U932-F1
#
_cell.length_a   1.000
_cell.length_b   1.000
_cell.length_c   1.000
_cell.angle_alpha   90.00
_cell.angle_beta   90.00
_cell.angle_gamma   90.00
#
_symmetry.space_group_name_H-M   'P 1'
#
loop_
_entity.id
_entity.type
_entity.pdbx_description
1 polymer ?
#
loop_
_entity_poly.entity_id
_entity_poly.type
_entity_poly.pdbx_seq_one_letter_code
_entity_poly.pdbx_strand_id
1 'polypeptide(L)'
;MQATSDQRRHTAIQEHWPYYMLRVSQMWLGLVRSLSDEQLHSQTSPQNRTELTEQSFDQTLAHYQAVNEHLGQLWREQGQHAFLHHLSASFGYQPIFFGNLIQF
;
A
#
# COMPACT_ATOMS: atom_id res chain seq x y z
N MET A 1 -6.13 22.10 5.03
CA MET A 1 -5.61 20.72 4.86
C MET A 1 -4.15 20.59 5.34
N GLN A 2 -3.82 21.08 6.55
CA GLN A 2 -2.45 21.04 7.08
C GLN A 2 -2.22 19.91 8.11
N ALA A 3 -3.25 19.14 8.44
CA ALA A 3 -3.23 18.20 9.57
C ALA A 3 -2.58 16.82 9.28
N THR A 4 -2.03 16.58 8.08
CA THR A 4 -1.50 15.26 7.68
C THR A 4 0.01 15.22 7.48
N SER A 5 0.71 16.35 7.59
CA SER A 5 2.17 16.43 7.49
C SER A 5 2.76 16.81 8.84
N ASP A 6 3.86 16.16 9.25
CA ASP A 6 4.63 16.57 10.44
C ASP A 6 5.01 18.05 10.31
N GLN A 7 4.62 18.85 11.32
CA GLN A 7 4.84 20.30 11.37
C GLN A 7 6.33 20.68 11.39
N ARG A 8 7.22 19.71 11.71
CA ARG A 8 8.67 19.90 11.66
C ARG A 8 9.25 19.88 10.24
N ARG A 9 8.46 19.52 9.22
CA ARG A 9 8.93 19.50 7.82
C ARG A 9 8.97 20.90 7.22
N HIS A 10 9.83 21.12 6.21
CA HIS A 10 9.84 22.36 5.44
C HIS A 10 8.44 22.66 4.86
N THR A 11 8.02 23.93 4.85
CA THR A 11 6.66 24.36 4.43
C THR A 11 6.29 23.86 3.04
N ALA A 12 7.21 23.94 2.08
CA ALA A 12 7.03 23.39 0.74
C ALA A 12 6.66 21.89 0.76
N ILE A 13 7.23 21.08 1.65
CA ILE A 13 6.86 19.66 1.78
C ILE A 13 5.46 19.55 2.37
N GLN A 14 5.13 20.34 3.41
CA GLN A 14 3.81 20.28 4.04
C GLN A 14 2.69 20.60 3.05
N GLU A 15 2.90 21.62 2.20
CA GLU A 15 1.94 22.06 1.19
C GLU A 15 1.69 20.99 0.12
N HIS A 16 2.74 20.26 -0.27
CA HIS A 16 2.65 19.28 -1.35
C HIS A 16 2.43 17.84 -0.88
N TRP A 17 2.61 17.58 0.43
CA TRP A 17 2.42 16.26 1.04
C TRP A 17 1.06 15.62 0.75
N PRO A 18 -0.08 16.34 0.79
CA PRO A 18 -1.37 15.76 0.46
C PRO A 18 -1.44 15.18 -0.97
N TYR A 19 -0.78 15.80 -1.95
CA TYR A 19 -0.76 15.31 -3.33
C TYR A 19 -0.04 13.98 -3.44
N TYR A 20 1.14 13.87 -2.80
CA TYR A 20 1.90 12.63 -2.74
C TYR A 20 1.09 11.52 -2.06
N MET A 21 0.58 11.78 -0.85
CA MET A 21 -0.18 10.79 -0.09
C MET A 21 -1.43 10.32 -0.82
N LEU A 22 -2.16 11.23 -1.49
CA LEU A 22 -3.35 10.86 -2.25
C LEU A 22 -3.03 9.84 -3.35
N ARG A 23 -1.96 10.08 -4.13
CA ARG A 23 -1.59 9.19 -5.24
C ARG A 23 -1.05 7.85 -4.75
N VAL A 24 -0.25 7.85 -3.69
CA VAL A 24 0.21 6.62 -3.04
C VAL A 24 -0.97 5.81 -2.52
N SER A 25 -1.94 6.45 -1.85
CA SER A 25 -3.16 5.77 -1.36
C SER A 25 -4.01 5.21 -2.50
N GLN A 26 -4.18 5.96 -3.60
CA GLN A 26 -4.92 5.48 -4.78
C GLN A 26 -4.28 4.22 -5.38
N MET A 27 -2.96 4.24 -5.54
CA MET A 27 -2.23 3.09 -6.06
C MET A 27 -2.29 1.90 -5.08
N TRP A 28 -2.15 2.14 -3.77
CA TRP A 28 -2.28 1.08 -2.76
C TRP A 28 -3.67 0.40 -2.81
N LEU A 29 -4.75 1.20 -2.87
CA LEU A 29 -6.11 0.67 -3.04
C LEU A 29 -6.27 -0.10 -4.37
N GLY A 30 -5.63 0.37 -5.43
CA GLY A 30 -5.58 -0.33 -6.73
C GLY A 30 -4.95 -1.71 -6.61
N LEU A 31 -3.80 -1.83 -5.92
CA LEU A 31 -3.12 -3.11 -5.68
C LEU A 31 -3.99 -4.06 -4.84
N VAL A 32 -4.57 -3.57 -3.73
CA VAL A 32 -5.48 -4.37 -2.89
C VAL A 32 -6.62 -4.95 -3.73
N ARG A 33 -7.24 -4.13 -4.58
CA ARG A 33 -8.31 -4.57 -5.47
C ARG A 33 -7.83 -5.61 -6.48
N SER A 34 -6.72 -5.35 -7.18
CA SER A 34 -6.21 -6.28 -8.19
C SER A 34 -5.85 -7.65 -7.60
N LEU A 35 -5.20 -7.66 -6.44
CA LEU A 35 -4.84 -8.91 -5.75
C LEU A 35 -6.06 -9.66 -5.21
N SER A 36 -7.03 -8.91 -4.64
CA SER A 36 -8.31 -9.47 -4.22
C SER A 36 -9.04 -10.13 -5.39
N ASP A 37 -9.13 -9.45 -6.53
CA ASP A 37 -9.77 -9.98 -7.72
C ASP A 37 -9.02 -11.23 -8.22
N GLU A 38 -7.70 -11.22 -8.31
CA GLU A 38 -6.89 -12.39 -8.73
C GLU A 38 -7.13 -13.63 -7.85
N GLN A 39 -7.17 -13.44 -6.52
CA GLN A 39 -7.44 -14.52 -5.57
C GLN A 39 -8.86 -15.08 -5.72
N LEU A 40 -9.87 -14.20 -5.89
CA LEU A 40 -11.26 -14.62 -6.11
C LEU A 40 -11.44 -15.39 -7.43
N HIS A 41 -10.74 -15.00 -8.50
CA HIS A 41 -10.79 -15.72 -9.78
C HIS A 41 -10.08 -17.08 -9.71
N SER A 42 -9.05 -17.21 -8.87
CA SER A 42 -8.35 -18.47 -8.64
C SER A 42 -9.15 -19.45 -7.76
N GLN A 43 -10.11 -18.93 -6.98
CA GLN A 43 -10.99 -19.69 -6.10
C GLN A 43 -12.36 -19.93 -6.74
N THR A 44 -12.42 -20.51 -7.95
CA THR A 44 -13.71 -20.87 -8.55
C THR A 44 -14.28 -22.14 -7.92
N SER A 45 -15.19 -21.95 -6.95
CA SER A 45 -16.43 -22.73 -6.87
C SER A 45 -17.59 -21.78 -6.53
N PRO A 46 -18.67 -21.73 -7.33
CA PRO A 46 -19.65 -20.65 -7.28
C PRO A 46 -20.72 -20.94 -6.24
N GLN A 47 -20.44 -20.79 -4.95
CA GLN A 47 -21.51 -20.85 -3.94
C GLN A 47 -21.31 -19.82 -2.84
N ASN A 48 -22.42 -19.15 -2.52
CA ASN A 48 -22.65 -18.27 -1.38
C ASN A 48 -22.18 -16.81 -1.52
N ARG A 49 -22.82 -16.11 -2.45
CA ARG A 49 -23.13 -14.68 -2.24
C ARG A 49 -24.26 -14.60 -1.20
N THR A 50 -23.93 -14.75 0.08
CA THR A 50 -24.94 -14.85 1.14
C THR A 50 -24.64 -13.84 2.25
N GLU A 51 -25.73 -13.35 2.83
CA GLU A 51 -25.90 -12.44 3.97
C GLU A 51 -24.75 -12.38 4.99
N LEU A 52 -24.54 -11.18 5.56
CA LEU A 52 -23.57 -10.91 6.63
C LEU A 52 -23.87 -11.77 7.87
N THR A 53 -23.30 -12.97 7.88
CA THR A 53 -23.25 -13.93 9.00
C THR A 53 -21.84 -13.93 9.61
N GLU A 54 -21.66 -14.41 10.84
CA GLU A 54 -20.31 -14.53 11.45
C GLU A 54 -19.34 -15.33 10.56
N GLN A 55 -19.82 -16.41 9.94
CA GLN A 55 -19.04 -17.19 8.97
C GLN A 55 -18.64 -16.37 7.73
N SER A 56 -19.50 -15.48 7.24
CA SER A 56 -19.15 -14.58 6.12
C SER A 56 -18.14 -13.49 6.54
N PHE A 57 -18.15 -13.07 7.80
CA PHE A 57 -17.18 -12.11 8.34
C PHE A 57 -15.79 -12.75 8.44
N ASP A 58 -15.69 -13.94 9.02
CA ASP A 58 -14.42 -14.66 9.14
C ASP A 58 -13.81 -14.97 7.76
N GLN A 59 -14.64 -15.35 6.79
CA GLN A 59 -14.22 -15.55 5.40
C GLN A 59 -13.70 -14.24 4.76
N THR A 60 -14.40 -13.13 4.99
CA THR A 60 -13.98 -11.80 4.51
C THR A 60 -12.65 -11.38 5.15
N LEU A 61 -12.49 -11.59 6.45
CA LEU A 61 -11.26 -11.28 7.17
C LEU A 61 -10.09 -12.12 6.66
N ALA A 62 -10.27 -13.44 6.53
CA ALA A 62 -9.26 -14.35 6.01
C ALA A 62 -8.85 -13.98 4.57
N HIS A 63 -9.81 -13.60 3.72
CA HIS A 63 -9.55 -13.10 2.38
C HIS A 63 -8.62 -11.88 2.39
N TYR A 64 -8.98 -10.83 3.14
CA TYR A 64 -8.14 -9.62 3.18
C TYR A 64 -6.81 -9.80 3.92
N GLN A 65 -6.70 -10.76 4.85
CA GLN A 65 -5.42 -11.17 5.42
C GLN A 65 -4.51 -11.76 4.34
N ALA A 66 -5.02 -12.67 3.50
CA ALA A 66 -4.26 -13.24 2.40
C ALA A 66 -3.87 -12.18 1.35
N VAL A 67 -4.76 -11.22 1.04
CA VAL A 67 -4.44 -10.07 0.17
C VAL A 67 -3.28 -9.26 0.78
N ASN A 68 -3.33 -8.97 2.08
CA ASN A 68 -2.31 -8.19 2.77
C ASN A 68 -0.95 -8.90 2.80
N GLU A 69 -0.92 -10.22 3.01
CA GLU A 69 0.30 -11.02 2.96
C GLU A 69 0.95 -10.96 1.56
N HIS A 70 0.15 -11.13 0.51
CA HIS A 70 0.62 -11.05 -0.87
C HIS A 70 1.11 -9.64 -1.23
N LEU A 71 0.38 -8.60 -0.81
CA LEU A 71 0.81 -7.21 -0.98
C LEU A 71 2.14 -6.95 -0.27
N GLY A 72 2.32 -7.48 0.94
CA GLY A 72 3.56 -7.40 1.69
C GLY A 72 4.73 -8.09 0.98
N GLN A 73 4.48 -9.22 0.32
CA GLN A 73 5.48 -9.90 -0.50
C GLN A 73 5.91 -9.05 -1.71
N LEU A 74 4.94 -8.50 -2.47
CA LEU A 74 5.25 -7.60 -3.58
C LEU A 74 6.06 -6.39 -3.12
N TRP A 75 5.72 -5.80 -1.97
CA TRP A 75 6.48 -4.69 -1.41
C TRP A 75 7.92 -5.08 -1.08
N ARG A 76 8.15 -6.24 -0.44
CA ARG A 76 9.51 -6.69 -0.09
C ARG A 76 10.36 -6.99 -1.33
N GLU A 77 9.78 -7.64 -2.33
CA GLU A 77 10.52 -8.09 -3.51
C GLU A 77 10.72 -6.98 -4.55
N GLN A 78 9.72 -6.12 -4.72
CA GLN A 78 9.68 -5.14 -5.82
C GLN A 78 9.75 -3.69 -5.33
N GLY A 79 9.59 -3.44 -4.02
CA GLY A 79 9.60 -2.10 -3.43
C GLY A 79 10.87 -1.31 -3.75
N GLN A 80 12.04 -1.93 -3.63
CA GLN A 80 13.29 -1.23 -3.91
C GLN A 80 13.41 -0.81 -5.39
N HIS A 81 13.05 -1.70 -6.32
CA HIS A 81 13.25 -1.51 -7.75
C HIS A 81 12.15 -0.69 -8.43
N ALA A 82 10.89 -0.85 -8.01
CA ALA A 82 9.79 -0.10 -8.60
C ALA A 82 9.56 1.22 -7.85
N PHE A 83 9.54 1.20 -6.52
CA PHE A 83 9.16 2.39 -5.75
C PHE A 83 10.33 3.30 -5.46
N LEU A 84 11.35 2.78 -4.78
CA LEU A 84 12.46 3.61 -4.32
C LEU A 84 13.33 4.10 -5.48
N HIS A 85 13.59 3.24 -6.46
CA HIS A 85 14.34 3.61 -7.65
C HIS A 85 13.66 4.72 -8.46
N HIS A 86 12.36 4.59 -8.80
CA HIS A 86 11.66 5.61 -9.57
C HIS A 86 11.40 6.89 -8.78
N LEU A 87 11.14 6.80 -7.48
CA LEU A 87 11.05 7.98 -6.62
C LEU A 87 12.40 8.72 -6.57
N SER A 88 13.50 8.00 -6.36
CA SER A 88 14.85 8.58 -6.35
C SER A 88 15.20 9.22 -7.70
N ALA A 89 14.81 8.60 -8.82
CA ALA A 89 14.99 9.15 -10.16
C ALA A 89 14.33 10.54 -10.32
N SER A 90 13.15 10.75 -9.69
CA SER A 90 12.43 12.03 -9.74
C SER A 90 13.18 13.16 -9.04
N PHE A 91 14.11 12.82 -8.15
CA PHE A 91 15.00 13.75 -7.46
C PHE A 91 16.43 13.70 -8.01
N GLY A 92 16.65 13.13 -9.20
CA GLY A 92 17.96 13.06 -9.84
C GLY A 92 18.94 12.13 -9.13
N TYR A 93 18.44 11.04 -8.53
CA TYR A 93 19.23 10.03 -7.83
C TYR A 93 20.09 10.58 -6.68
N GLN A 94 19.67 11.69 -6.08
CA GLN A 94 20.39 12.26 -4.94
C GLN A 94 20.42 11.27 -3.75
N PRO A 95 21.56 11.11 -3.07
CA PRO A 95 21.67 10.25 -1.89
C PRO A 95 20.71 10.70 -0.79
N ILE A 96 20.00 9.74 -0.18
CA ILE A 96 19.19 9.97 1.01
C ILE A 96 20.08 9.72 2.24
N PHE A 97 20.20 10.73 3.10
CA PHE A 97 20.86 10.58 4.39
C PHE A 97 19.88 9.99 5.41
N PHE A 98 20.12 8.74 5.82
CA PHE A 98 19.41 8.17 6.95
C PHE A 98 20.14 8.54 8.25
N GLY A 99 19.49 9.30 9.13
CA GLY A 99 19.99 9.51 10.50
C GLY A 99 19.72 8.25 11.33
N ASN A 100 20.79 7.58 11.79
CA ASN A 100 20.85 6.31 12.53
C ASN A 100 19.84 5.22 12.11
N LEU A 101 20.39 4.13 11.56
CA LEU A 101 19.72 2.89 11.18
C LEU A 101 18.56 2.51 12.14
N ILE A 102 17.34 2.42 11.62
CA ILE A 102 16.29 1.64 12.27
C ILE A 102 16.64 0.17 12.02
N GLN A 103 17.11 -0.51 13.06
CA GLN A 103 17.23 -1.97 13.07
C GLN A 103 15.81 -2.55 13.27
N PHE A 104 15.45 -3.54 12.45
CA PHE A 104 14.29 -4.41 12.67
C PHE A 104 14.73 -5.63 13.47
#